data_AF-A0A165YAX7-F1
#
_entry.id   AF-A0A165YAX7-F1
#
_cell.length_a   1.000
_cell.length_b   1.000
_cell.length_c   1.000
_cell.angle_alpha   90.00
_cell.angle_beta   90.00
_cell.angle_gamma   90.00
#
_symmetry.space_group_name_H-M   'P 1'
#
loop_
_entity.id
_entity.type
_entity.pdbx_description
1 polymer ?
#
loop_
_entity_poly.entity_id
_entity_poly.type
_entity_poly.pdbx_seq_one_letter_code
_entity_poly.pdbx_strand_id
1 'polypeptide(L)'
;MSISLIRRCPSTPKIHMCTSMNPITVTEPTTSQMSATLRISREARLRRRLAFQTIIERIAQDVKRSIDKLESRHPNYQLWHQAPRPRTALKEAMEQLLQCLPSQVSSLPPDVTYEQLDAKVLSLMRNMLRNYMLSKLRAQIRKRHAKANRVRGSTAVAVPLRTIPEEQL
;
A
#
# COMPACT_ATOMS: atom_id res chain seq x y z
N MET A 1 -70.10 -14.58 -16.80
CA MET A 1 -69.06 -15.53 -16.39
C MET A 1 -68.23 -14.90 -15.29
N SER A 2 -68.35 -15.44 -14.08
CA SER A 2 -67.53 -15.18 -12.89
C SER A 2 -66.04 -15.52 -13.18
N ILE A 3 -65.05 -14.99 -12.47
CA ILE A 3 -64.70 -15.29 -11.07
C ILE A 3 -63.86 -14.14 -10.49
N SER A 4 -64.30 -13.63 -9.34
CA SER A 4 -63.49 -12.86 -8.38
C SER A 4 -62.43 -13.78 -7.76
N LEU A 5 -61.19 -13.33 -7.56
CA LEU A 5 -60.37 -13.83 -6.45
C LEU A 5 -59.33 -12.79 -6.00
N ILE A 6 -59.74 -12.16 -4.91
CA ILE A 6 -59.01 -11.37 -3.92
C ILE A 6 -57.67 -12.05 -3.56
N ARG A 7 -56.54 -11.37 -3.80
CA ARG A 7 -55.29 -11.71 -3.13
C ARG A 7 -55.23 -11.01 -1.78
N ARG A 8 -55.43 -11.83 -0.75
CA ARG A 8 -55.14 -11.54 0.65
C ARG A 8 -53.64 -11.27 0.82
N CYS A 9 -53.29 -10.14 1.42
CA CYS A 9 -52.03 -10.01 2.15
C CYS A 9 -52.36 -9.83 3.65
N PRO A 10 -51.68 -10.58 4.53
CA PRO A 10 -52.09 -10.79 5.91
C PRO A 10 -51.85 -9.59 6.83
N SER A 11 -52.69 -9.57 7.86
CA SER A 11 -52.77 -8.63 8.97
C SER A 11 -51.43 -8.25 9.59
N THR A 12 -51.27 -6.95 9.82
CA THR A 12 -50.35 -6.37 10.80
C THR A 12 -50.47 -7.07 12.16
N PRO A 13 -49.38 -7.59 12.73
CA PRO A 13 -49.41 -8.01 14.13
C PRO A 13 -49.57 -6.78 15.03
N LYS A 14 -50.56 -6.83 15.91
CA LYS A 14 -50.79 -5.87 16.99
C LYS A 14 -49.51 -5.74 17.81
N ILE A 15 -49.00 -4.52 17.94
CA ILE A 15 -47.94 -4.18 18.89
C ILE A 15 -48.54 -4.35 20.28
N HIS A 16 -48.31 -5.50 20.90
CA HIS A 16 -48.51 -5.67 22.33
C HIS A 16 -47.46 -4.80 23.02
N MET A 17 -47.91 -3.69 23.61
CA MET A 17 -47.18 -3.01 24.67
C MET A 17 -47.18 -3.95 25.89
N CYS A 18 -46.17 -4.82 25.95
CA CYS A 18 -45.78 -5.44 27.19
C CYS A 18 -44.68 -4.58 27.79
N THR A 19 -45.09 -3.77 28.75
CA THR A 19 -44.24 -3.16 29.77
C THR A 19 -43.43 -4.27 30.43
N SER A 20 -42.17 -4.43 30.02
CA SER A 20 -41.16 -5.15 30.79
C SER A 20 -40.19 -4.10 31.33
N MET A 21 -40.39 -3.78 32.60
CA MET A 21 -39.43 -3.08 33.44
C MET A 21 -38.20 -3.97 33.61
N ASN A 22 -37.32 -3.96 32.61
CA ASN A 22 -35.92 -4.29 32.83
C ASN A 22 -35.16 -2.97 32.77
N PRO A 23 -34.53 -2.51 33.87
CA PRO A 23 -33.61 -1.40 33.77
C PRO A 23 -32.57 -1.79 32.73
N ILE A 24 -32.46 -1.00 31.66
CA ILE A 24 -31.29 -1.03 30.79
C ILE A 24 -30.16 -0.57 31.71
N THR A 25 -29.50 -1.54 32.34
CA THR A 25 -28.17 -1.33 32.88
C THR A 25 -27.34 -0.94 31.67
N VAL A 26 -27.09 0.36 31.53
CA VAL A 26 -26.03 0.89 30.69
C VAL A 26 -24.76 0.31 31.30
N THR A 27 -24.40 -0.90 30.89
CA THR A 27 -23.13 -1.49 31.23
C THR A 27 -22.12 -0.73 30.39
N GLU A 28 -21.67 0.41 30.92
CA GLU A 28 -20.47 1.06 30.42
C GLU A 28 -19.41 -0.03 30.25
N PRO A 29 -18.78 -0.17 29.08
CA PRO A 29 -17.67 -1.07 28.93
C PRO A 29 -16.58 -0.58 29.89
N THR A 30 -16.42 -1.27 31.01
CA THR A 30 -15.38 -1.01 31.99
C THR A 30 -14.05 -0.88 31.25
N THR A 31 -13.23 0.11 31.60
CA THR A 31 -11.94 0.45 30.97
C THR A 31 -11.05 -0.77 30.71
N SER A 32 -11.20 -1.82 31.53
CA SER A 32 -10.56 -3.13 31.38
C SER A 32 -10.98 -3.89 30.09
N GLN A 33 -12.27 -3.94 29.73
CA GLN A 33 -12.76 -4.62 28.52
C GLN A 33 -12.38 -3.91 27.23
N MET A 34 -12.35 -2.57 27.24
CA MET A 34 -11.84 -1.79 26.11
C MET A 34 -10.35 -2.09 25.87
N SER A 35 -9.55 -2.21 26.94
CA SER A 35 -8.13 -2.53 26.83
C SER A 35 -7.87 -3.94 26.26
N ALA A 36 -8.67 -4.93 26.63
CA ALA A 36 -8.59 -6.29 26.11
C ALA A 36 -8.97 -6.36 24.62
N THR A 37 -10.06 -5.69 24.23
CA THR A 37 -10.52 -5.61 22.83
C THR A 37 -9.48 -4.92 21.94
N LEU A 38 -8.87 -3.84 22.42
CA LEU A 38 -7.80 -3.14 21.71
C LEU A 38 -6.55 -4.01 21.54
N ARG A 39 -6.17 -4.79 22.56
CA ARG A 39 -5.04 -5.74 22.48
C ARG A 39 -5.29 -6.84 21.44
N ILE A 40 -6.47 -7.47 21.46
CA ILE A 40 -6.88 -8.47 20.47
C ILE A 40 -6.85 -7.88 19.06
N SER A 41 -7.34 -6.65 18.88
CA SER A 41 -7.29 -5.95 17.58
C SER A 41 -5.86 -5.68 17.09
N ARG A 42 -4.93 -5.40 18.00
CA ARG A 42 -3.52 -5.09 17.67
C ARG A 42 -2.78 -6.36 17.30
N GLU A 43 -2.97 -7.44 18.04
CA GLU A 43 -2.39 -8.75 17.72
C GLU A 43 -2.89 -9.29 16.39
N ALA A 44 -4.20 -9.23 16.12
CA ALA A 44 -4.77 -9.67 14.85
C ALA A 44 -4.19 -8.87 13.66
N ARG A 45 -4.05 -7.54 13.81
CA ARG A 45 -3.39 -6.69 12.81
C ARG A 45 -1.92 -7.07 12.60
N LEU A 46 -1.20 -7.37 13.67
CA LEU A 46 0.21 -7.78 13.59
C LEU A 46 0.37 -9.11 12.87
N ARG A 47 -0.40 -10.13 13.26
CA ARG A 47 -0.38 -11.47 12.62
C ARG A 47 -0.71 -11.37 11.13
N ARG A 48 -1.75 -10.62 10.79
CA ARG A 48 -2.13 -10.35 9.39
C ARG A 48 -1.00 -9.68 8.61
N ARG A 49 -0.35 -8.67 9.20
CA ARG A 49 0.79 -7.99 8.56
C ARG A 49 1.97 -8.93 8.33
N LEU A 50 2.27 -9.80 9.30
CA LEU A 50 3.34 -10.79 9.17
C LEU A 50 3.05 -11.83 8.07
N ALA A 51 1.83 -12.35 8.01
CA ALA A 51 1.43 -13.30 6.97
C ALA A 51 1.57 -12.68 5.56
N PHE A 52 1.06 -11.46 5.36
CA PHE A 52 1.21 -10.77 4.08
C PHE A 52 2.65 -10.36 3.78
N GLN A 53 3.47 -10.10 4.80
CA GLN A 53 4.87 -9.80 4.60
C GLN A 53 5.59 -10.98 3.94
N THR A 54 5.37 -12.21 4.41
CA THR A 54 5.98 -13.42 3.81
C THR A 54 5.53 -13.63 2.37
N ILE A 55 4.25 -13.39 2.08
CA ILE A 55 3.69 -13.47 0.72
C ILE A 55 4.34 -12.43 -0.19
N ILE A 56 4.45 -11.18 0.27
CA ILE A 56 5.05 -10.07 -0.48
C ILE A 56 6.54 -10.30 -0.69
N GLU A 57 7.26 -10.89 0.26
CA GLU A 57 8.66 -11.30 0.10
C GLU A 57 8.83 -12.32 -1.04
N ARG A 58 7.95 -13.34 -1.11
CA ARG A 58 7.96 -14.31 -2.21
C ARG A 58 7.65 -13.64 -3.55
N ILE A 59 6.66 -12.75 -3.59
CA ILE A 59 6.34 -11.93 -4.78
C ILE A 59 7.53 -11.05 -5.18
N ALA A 60 8.25 -10.46 -4.23
CA ALA A 60 9.42 -9.63 -4.49
C ALA A 60 10.56 -10.44 -5.11
N GLN A 61 10.78 -11.67 -4.64
CA GLN A 61 11.74 -12.59 -5.26
C GLN A 61 11.32 -12.97 -6.69
N ASP A 62 10.04 -13.19 -6.94
CA ASP A 62 9.51 -13.45 -8.29
C ASP A 62 9.74 -12.25 -9.22
N VAL A 63 9.43 -11.03 -8.76
CA VAL A 63 9.64 -9.80 -9.52
C VAL A 63 11.11 -9.61 -9.83
N LYS A 64 12.01 -9.77 -8.84
CA LYS A 64 13.46 -9.68 -9.06
C LYS A 64 13.92 -10.71 -10.09
N ARG A 65 13.56 -11.99 -9.92
CA ARG A 65 13.91 -13.05 -10.87
C ARG A 65 13.37 -12.76 -12.27
N SER A 66 12.17 -12.17 -12.37
CA SER A 66 11.61 -11.77 -13.66
C SER A 66 12.42 -10.67 -14.34
N ILE A 67 13.01 -9.74 -13.58
CA ILE A 67 13.86 -8.67 -14.11
C ILE A 67 15.23 -9.19 -14.51
N ASP A 68 15.83 -10.06 -13.68
CA ASP A 68 17.15 -10.64 -13.95
C ASP A 68 17.15 -11.49 -15.24
N LYS A 69 15.99 -12.00 -15.66
CA LYS A 69 15.79 -12.76 -16.92
C LYS A 69 15.58 -11.88 -18.15
N LEU A 70 15.41 -10.57 -17.98
CA LEU A 70 15.21 -9.66 -19.12
C LEU A 70 16.54 -9.43 -19.83
N GLU A 71 16.46 -9.08 -21.12
CA GLU A 71 17.62 -8.65 -21.90
C GLU A 71 18.24 -7.37 -21.31
N SER A 72 19.55 -7.21 -21.48
CA SER A 72 20.31 -6.06 -20.95
C SER A 72 19.83 -4.70 -21.47
N ARG A 73 19.26 -4.68 -22.68
CA ARG A 73 18.65 -3.50 -23.31
C ARG A 73 17.24 -3.18 -22.80
N HIS A 74 16.62 -4.08 -22.04
CA HIS A 74 15.27 -3.87 -21.55
C HIS A 74 15.24 -2.73 -20.50
N PRO A 75 14.31 -1.77 -20.57
CA PRO A 75 14.32 -0.59 -19.70
C PRO A 75 14.27 -0.94 -18.20
N ASN A 76 13.50 -1.96 -17.82
CA ASN A 76 13.44 -2.39 -16.41
C ASN A 76 14.73 -3.06 -15.92
N TYR A 77 15.44 -3.77 -16.81
CA TYR A 77 16.76 -4.31 -16.49
C TYR A 77 17.73 -3.16 -16.23
N GLN A 78 17.79 -2.19 -17.15
CA GLN A 78 18.63 -1.01 -17.01
C GLN A 78 18.32 -0.23 -15.74
N LEU A 79 17.04 0.04 -15.44
CA LEU A 79 16.64 0.73 -14.21
C LEU A 79 17.09 0.00 -12.95
N TRP A 80 16.95 -1.32 -12.92
CA TRP A 80 17.35 -2.13 -11.77
C TRP A 80 18.88 -2.12 -11.56
N HIS A 81 19.65 -2.27 -12.63
CA HIS A 81 21.11 -2.38 -12.56
C HIS A 81 21.84 -1.02 -12.51
N GLN A 82 21.23 0.08 -12.96
CA GLN A 82 21.83 1.42 -12.92
C GLN A 82 21.50 2.20 -11.64
N ALA A 83 20.44 1.81 -10.93
CA ALA A 83 20.08 2.45 -9.68
C ALA A 83 21.17 2.22 -8.61
N PRO A 84 21.49 3.22 -7.78
CA PRO A 84 22.53 3.08 -6.75
C PRO A 84 22.12 2.15 -5.61
N ARG A 85 20.81 2.02 -5.30
CA ARG A 85 20.31 1.21 -4.18
C ARG A 85 19.04 0.44 -4.56
N PRO A 86 19.11 -0.50 -5.52
CA PRO A 86 17.92 -1.21 -6.03
C PRO A 86 17.26 -2.08 -4.97
N ARG A 87 18.05 -2.71 -4.09
CA ARG A 87 17.53 -3.50 -2.96
C ARG A 87 16.73 -2.65 -1.97
N THR A 88 17.17 -1.43 -1.70
CA THR A 88 16.42 -0.48 -0.86
C THR A 88 15.12 -0.06 -1.53
N ALA A 89 15.14 0.21 -2.84
CA ALA A 89 13.93 0.52 -3.60
C ALA A 89 12.90 -0.63 -3.56
N LEU A 90 13.35 -1.89 -3.64
CA LEU A 90 12.49 -3.06 -3.51
C LEU A 90 11.89 -3.17 -2.10
N LYS A 91 12.70 -2.98 -1.04
CA LYS A 91 12.20 -2.97 0.34
C LYS A 91 11.15 -1.89 0.58
N GLU A 92 11.40 -0.66 0.16
CA GLU A 92 10.42 0.43 0.25
C GLU A 92 9.13 0.13 -0.54
N ALA A 93 9.24 -0.52 -1.70
CA ALA A 93 8.08 -0.93 -2.49
C ALA A 93 7.25 -2.03 -1.80
N MET A 94 7.91 -2.98 -1.13
CA MET A 94 7.25 -4.01 -0.32
C MET A 94 6.50 -3.38 0.87
N GLU A 95 7.13 -2.45 1.58
CA GLU A 95 6.50 -1.71 2.67
C GLU A 95 5.28 -0.91 2.19
N GLN A 96 5.39 -0.27 1.03
CA GLN A 96 4.27 0.46 0.42
C GLN A 96 3.12 -0.48 0.02
N LEU A 97 3.42 -1.66 -0.53
CA LEU A 97 2.41 -2.66 -0.83
C LEU A 97 1.73 -3.20 0.45
N LEU A 98 2.48 -3.38 1.54
CA LEU A 98 1.92 -3.76 2.84
C LEU A 98 0.98 -2.70 3.42
N GLN A 99 1.27 -1.42 3.17
CA GLN A 99 0.40 -0.30 3.60
C GLN A 99 -0.85 -0.17 2.72
N CYS A 100 -0.73 -0.48 1.42
CA CYS A 100 -1.78 -0.33 0.43
C CYS A 100 -2.11 -1.68 -0.23
N LEU A 101 -2.59 -2.64 0.57
CA LEU A 101 -3.03 -3.93 0.05
C LEU A 101 -4.25 -3.76 -0.87
N PRO A 102 -4.39 -4.57 -1.93
CA PRO A 102 -5.60 -4.61 -2.73
C PRO A 102 -6.83 -4.90 -1.86
N SER A 103 -7.99 -4.37 -2.23
CA SER A 103 -9.24 -4.60 -1.48
C SER A 103 -9.59 -6.10 -1.41
N GLN A 104 -9.29 -6.85 -2.48
CA GLN A 104 -9.50 -8.31 -2.55
C GLN A 104 -8.64 -9.08 -1.55
N VAL A 105 -7.49 -8.50 -1.15
CA VAL A 105 -6.56 -9.10 -0.18
C VAL A 105 -6.90 -8.66 1.24
N SER A 106 -7.43 -7.45 1.39
CA SER A 106 -7.74 -6.84 2.68
C SER A 106 -8.87 -7.53 3.44
N SER A 107 -9.70 -8.33 2.74
CA SER A 107 -10.76 -9.15 3.34
C SER A 107 -10.33 -10.58 3.68
N LEU A 108 -9.13 -11.02 3.28
CA LEU A 108 -8.69 -12.40 3.46
C LEU A 108 -8.35 -12.72 4.93
N PRO A 109 -8.56 -13.97 5.37
CA PRO A 109 -8.18 -14.40 6.71
C PRO A 109 -6.66 -14.22 6.92
N PRO A 110 -6.23 -13.95 8.17
CA PRO A 110 -4.83 -13.70 8.50
C PRO A 110 -3.91 -14.92 8.26
N ASP A 111 -4.49 -16.10 8.07
CA ASP A 111 -3.77 -17.37 7.95
C ASP A 111 -3.61 -17.82 6.49
N VAL A 112 -3.96 -16.95 5.54
CA VAL A 112 -3.86 -17.26 4.11
C VAL A 112 -2.41 -17.47 3.71
N THR A 113 -2.14 -18.56 2.99
CA THR A 113 -0.80 -18.84 2.43
C THR A 113 -0.70 -18.37 0.98
N TYR A 114 0.53 -18.31 0.46
CA TYR A 114 0.78 -17.96 -0.93
C TYR A 114 0.05 -18.90 -1.92
N GLU A 115 0.03 -20.21 -1.65
CA GLU A 115 -0.63 -21.19 -2.53
C GLU A 115 -2.16 -21.03 -2.56
N GLN A 116 -2.75 -20.46 -1.51
CA GLN A 116 -4.20 -20.27 -1.38
C GLN A 116 -4.70 -18.99 -2.06
N LEU A 117 -3.81 -18.11 -2.50
CA LEU A 117 -4.17 -16.88 -3.18
C LEU A 117 -4.54 -17.13 -4.65
N ASP A 118 -5.64 -16.51 -5.09
CA ASP A 118 -6.01 -16.48 -6.50
C ASP A 118 -4.87 -15.91 -7.36
N ALA A 119 -4.57 -16.58 -8.47
CA ALA A 119 -3.57 -16.17 -9.45
C ALA A 119 -3.79 -14.73 -9.94
N LYS A 120 -5.04 -14.27 -10.06
CA LYS A 120 -5.35 -12.87 -10.43
C LYS A 120 -4.89 -11.89 -9.37
N VAL A 121 -5.10 -12.22 -8.10
CA VAL A 121 -4.67 -11.42 -6.95
C VAL A 121 -3.14 -11.37 -6.88
N LEU A 122 -2.48 -12.51 -7.05
CA LEU A 122 -1.02 -12.57 -7.11
C LEU A 122 -0.45 -11.73 -8.27
N SER A 123 -1.08 -11.80 -9.45
CA SER A 123 -0.71 -10.98 -10.61
C SER A 123 -0.87 -9.48 -10.33
N LEU A 124 -1.97 -9.09 -9.68
CA LEU A 124 -2.20 -7.70 -9.28
C LEU A 124 -1.13 -7.21 -8.31
N MET A 125 -0.84 -7.99 -7.26
CA MET A 125 0.21 -7.65 -6.29
C MET A 125 1.59 -7.55 -6.94
N ARG A 126 1.93 -8.46 -7.86
CA ARG A 126 3.17 -8.39 -8.67
C ARG A 126 3.26 -7.07 -9.45
N ASN A 127 2.18 -6.69 -10.13
CA ASN A 127 2.12 -5.46 -10.93
C ASN A 127 2.24 -4.21 -10.05
N MET A 128 1.54 -4.17 -8.92
CA MET A 128 1.65 -3.07 -7.96
C MET A 128 3.08 -2.95 -7.41
N LEU A 129 3.66 -4.07 -6.97
CA LEU A 129 5.03 -4.09 -6.45
C LEU A 129 6.03 -3.60 -7.51
N ARG A 130 5.91 -4.08 -8.75
CA ARG A 130 6.75 -3.66 -9.87
C ARG A 130 6.61 -2.15 -10.11
N ASN A 131 5.40 -1.61 -10.10
CA ASN A 131 5.17 -0.18 -10.32
C ASN A 131 5.77 0.69 -9.20
N TYR A 132 5.57 0.31 -7.94
CA TYR A 132 6.18 1.00 -6.80
C TYR A 132 7.70 0.96 -6.90
N MET A 133 8.29 -0.21 -7.13
CA MET A 133 9.72 -0.40 -7.27
C MET A 133 10.29 0.45 -8.42
N LEU A 134 9.69 0.41 -9.61
CA LEU A 134 10.15 1.20 -10.77
C LEU A 134 10.09 2.71 -10.50
N SER A 135 9.06 3.18 -9.79
CA SER A 135 8.95 4.59 -9.38
C SER A 135 10.13 4.99 -8.47
N LYS A 136 10.45 4.15 -7.47
CA LYS A 136 11.57 4.38 -6.54
C LYS A 136 12.93 4.33 -7.25
N LEU A 137 13.16 3.38 -8.16
CA LEU A 137 14.39 3.28 -8.95
C LEU A 137 14.61 4.53 -9.81
N ARG A 138 13.57 4.99 -10.52
CA ARG A 138 13.62 6.23 -11.31
C ARG A 138 13.95 7.43 -10.42
N ALA A 139 13.36 7.52 -9.23
CA ALA A 139 13.66 8.59 -8.29
C ALA A 139 15.14 8.58 -7.84
N GLN A 140 15.71 7.40 -7.56
CA GLN A 140 17.14 7.29 -7.21
C GLN A 140 18.05 7.73 -8.36
N ILE A 141 17.74 7.31 -9.59
CA ILE A 141 18.50 7.69 -10.79
C ILE A 141 18.44 9.21 -11.02
N ARG A 142 17.24 9.80 -10.99
CA ARG A 142 17.08 11.26 -11.10
C ARG A 142 17.87 12.02 -10.04
N LYS A 143 17.83 11.58 -8.78
CA LYS A 143 18.60 12.19 -7.68
C LYS A 143 20.11 12.11 -7.93
N ARG A 144 20.61 10.98 -8.47
CA ARG A 144 22.03 10.82 -8.84
C ARG A 144 22.44 11.82 -9.92
N HIS A 145 21.65 11.97 -10.98
CA HIS A 145 21.94 12.93 -12.05
C HIS A 145 21.88 14.38 -11.56
N ALA A 146 20.90 14.73 -10.74
CA ALA A 146 20.82 16.06 -10.14
C ALA A 146 22.05 16.38 -9.27
N LYS A 147 22.53 15.41 -8.48
CA LYS A 147 23.76 15.57 -7.68
C LYS A 147 25.00 15.74 -8.58
N ALA A 148 25.12 14.94 -9.63
CA ALA A 148 26.24 15.07 -10.58
C ALA A 148 26.26 16.44 -11.28
N ASN A 149 25.09 16.95 -11.68
CA ASN A 149 24.98 18.26 -12.32
C ASN A 149 25.34 19.41 -11.38
N ARG A 150 24.98 19.32 -10.08
CA ARG A 150 25.40 20.32 -9.08
C ARG A 150 26.92 20.34 -8.89
N VAL A 151 27.56 19.16 -8.81
CA VAL A 151 29.01 19.07 -8.64
C VAL A 151 29.74 19.58 -9.89
N ARG A 152 29.23 19.28 -11.10
CA ARG A 152 29.82 19.75 -12.37
C ARG A 152 29.55 21.25 -12.64
N GLY A 153 28.44 21.80 -12.17
CA GLY A 153 28.11 23.23 -12.29
C GLY A 153 28.82 24.13 -11.26
N SER A 154 29.51 23.56 -10.28
CA SER A 154 30.21 24.31 -9.23
C SER A 154 31.59 24.83 -9.66
N THR A 155 31.98 24.64 -10.92
CA THR A 155 33.15 25.25 -11.57
C THR A 155 32.79 26.43 -12.48
N ALA A 156 31.58 27.00 -12.35
CA ALA A 156 31.32 28.34 -12.88
C ALA A 156 31.96 29.37 -11.95
N VAL A 157 33.21 29.71 -12.29
CA VAL A 157 34.00 30.82 -11.78
C VAL A 157 33.10 32.03 -11.51
N ALA A 158 33.00 32.44 -10.25
CA ALA A 158 32.55 33.78 -9.92
C ALA A 158 33.60 34.74 -10.53
N VAL A 159 33.32 35.24 -11.74
CA VAL A 159 34.08 36.35 -12.32
C VAL A 159 33.79 37.54 -11.40
N PRO A 160 34.79 38.11 -10.70
CA PRO A 160 34.58 39.35 -9.98
C PRO A 160 34.20 40.41 -11.01
N LEU A 161 33.02 41.01 -10.86
CA LEU A 161 32.63 42.21 -11.58
C LEU A 161 33.73 43.25 -11.36
N ARG A 162 34.59 43.44 -12.37
CA ARG A 162 35.52 44.56 -12.40
C ARG A 162 34.67 45.83 -12.40
N THR A 163 34.71 46.56 -11.31
CA THR A 163 34.30 47.96 -11.22
C THR A 163 35.08 48.76 -12.27
N ILE A 164 34.33 49.45 -13.14
CA ILE A 164 34.87 50.40 -14.11
C ILE A 164 35.30 51.65 -13.32
N PRO A 165 36.53 52.17 -13.49
CA PRO A 165 36.89 53.47 -12.93
C PRO A 165 36.21 54.58 -13.75
N GLU A 166 35.46 55.45 -13.10
CA GLU A 166 35.04 56.73 -13.67
C GLU A 166 36.28 57.61 -13.85
N GLU A 167 36.72 57.80 -15.09
CA GLU A 167 37.60 58.90 -15.46
C GLU A 167 36.76 60.16 -15.75
N GLN A 168 36.97 61.15 -14.90
CA GLN A 168 37.01 62.60 -15.13
C GLN A 168 36.24 63.18 -16.33
N LEU A 169 35.29 64.07 -16.00
CA LEU A 169 35.05 65.36 -16.67
C LEU A 169 34.64 66.41 -15.64
#